data_AF-A0A6V8Q7E2-F1
#
_entry.id   AF-A0A6V8Q7E2-F1
#
_cell.length_a   1.000
_cell.length_b   1.000
_cell.length_c   1.000
_cell.angle_alpha   90.00
_cell.angle_beta   90.00
_cell.angle_gamma   90.00
#
_symmetry.space_group_name_H-M   'P 1'
#
loop_
_entity.id
_entity.type
_entity.pdbx_description
1 polymer ?
#
loop_
_entity_poly.entity_id
_entity_poly.type
_entity_poly.pdbx_seq_one_letter_code
_entity_poly.pdbx_strand_id
1 'polypeptide(L)'
;IVFTRSGQRADQFIERYSYDYKGERRIFVVTSDYAQQKMIFGKGVYRKPPQEMIQEMRTTEKGMREKIDHYQPGPFPLSGRVNNGVRARLEDMRRAKKFNCGEE
;
A
#
# COMPACT_ATOMS: atom_id res chain seq x y z
N ILE A 1 -6.91 6.52 5.17
CA ILE A 1 -8.27 6.18 4.69
C ILE A 1 -9.17 7.34 5.09
N VAL A 2 -10.00 7.86 4.18
CA VAL A 2 -10.87 9.02 4.42
C VAL A 2 -12.30 8.66 4.05
N PHE A 3 -13.26 9.06 4.87
CA PHE A 3 -14.69 8.93 4.60
C PHE A 3 -15.27 10.29 4.23
N THR A 4 -16.07 10.37 3.17
CA THR A 4 -16.72 11.62 2.75
C THR A 4 -17.94 11.91 3.62
N ARG A 5 -18.35 13.18 3.65
CA ARG A 5 -19.58 13.59 4.35
C ARG A 5 -20.81 12.99 3.64
N SER A 6 -21.94 12.93 4.36
CA SER A 6 -23.22 12.54 3.75
C SER A 6 -23.53 13.43 2.54
N GLY A 7 -23.91 12.82 1.41
CA GLY A 7 -24.19 13.51 0.15
C GLY A 7 -22.96 14.03 -0.61
N GLN A 8 -21.76 13.95 -0.04
CA GLN A 8 -20.53 14.32 -0.72
C GLN A 8 -19.96 13.13 -1.47
N ARG A 9 -19.75 13.30 -2.77
CA ARG A 9 -19.14 12.29 -3.63
C ARG A 9 -17.61 12.32 -3.54
N ALA A 10 -16.98 11.20 -3.86
CA ALA A 10 -15.52 11.05 -3.79
C ALA A 10 -14.78 11.99 -4.76
N ASP A 11 -15.31 12.22 -5.96
CA ASP A 11 -14.80 13.19 -6.94
C ASP A 11 -14.69 14.59 -6.34
N GLN A 12 -15.73 15.07 -5.65
CA GLN A 12 -15.74 16.40 -5.03
C GLN A 12 -14.67 16.55 -3.94
N PHE A 13 -14.46 15.50 -3.15
CA PHE A 13 -13.39 15.49 -2.15
C PHE A 13 -12.01 15.52 -2.82
N ILE A 14 -11.80 14.68 -3.83
CA ILE A 14 -10.54 14.57 -4.56
C ILE A 14 -10.23 15.88 -5.30
N GLU A 15 -11.22 16.55 -5.88
CA GLU A 15 -11.07 17.85 -6.52
C GLU A 15 -10.52 18.90 -5.55
N ARG A 16 -11.17 19.04 -4.39
CA ARG A 16 -10.71 19.97 -3.35
C ARG A 16 -9.30 19.62 -2.87
N TYR A 17 -9.08 18.35 -2.55
CA TYR A 17 -7.76 17.87 -2.12
C TYR A 17 -6.69 18.18 -3.18
N SER A 18 -6.99 17.93 -4.45
CA SER A 18 -6.05 18.16 -5.53
C SER A 18 -5.73 19.64 -5.78
N TYR A 19 -6.69 20.52 -5.50
CA TYR A 19 -6.51 21.95 -5.56
C TYR A 19 -5.60 22.44 -4.42
N ASP A 20 -5.87 21.98 -3.20
CA ASP A 20 -5.14 22.41 -2.00
C ASP A 20 -3.65 22.01 -2.06
N TYR A 21 -3.32 20.89 -2.70
CA TYR A 21 -1.93 20.39 -2.83
C TYR A 21 -1.34 20.56 -4.24
N LYS A 22 -1.92 21.46 -5.05
CA LYS A 22 -1.45 21.69 -6.41
C LYS A 22 -0.02 22.24 -6.41
N GLY A 23 0.88 21.58 -7.15
CA GLY A 23 2.27 22.04 -7.35
C GLY A 23 3.27 21.54 -6.31
N GLU A 24 2.82 21.07 -5.14
CA GLU A 24 3.70 20.45 -4.15
C GLU A 24 4.03 18.99 -4.49
N ARG A 25 3.07 18.27 -5.09
CA ARG A 25 3.17 16.83 -5.35
C ARG A 25 2.50 16.45 -6.67
N ARG A 26 2.97 15.37 -7.28
CA ARG A 26 2.24 14.71 -8.38
C ARG A 26 1.10 13.90 -7.80
N ILE A 27 -0.13 14.24 -8.18
CA ILE A 27 -1.33 13.57 -7.70
C ILE A 27 -1.84 12.64 -8.78
N PHE A 28 -1.99 11.36 -8.45
CA PHE A 28 -2.59 10.35 -9.33
C PHE A 28 -3.95 9.94 -8.79
N VAL A 29 -4.98 10.02 -9.64
CA VAL A 29 -6.34 9.59 -9.31
C VAL A 29 -6.66 8.31 -10.04
N VAL A 30 -6.89 7.23 -9.28
CA VAL A 30 -7.21 5.91 -9.81
C VAL A 30 -8.73 5.75 -9.88
N THR A 31 -9.28 5.65 -11.09
CA THR A 31 -10.75 5.61 -11.30
C THR A 31 -11.17 4.99 -12.64
N SER A 32 -12.23 4.19 -12.62
CA SER A 32 -12.88 3.64 -13.83
C SER A 32 -13.88 4.61 -14.45
N ASP A 33 -14.43 5.55 -13.68
CA ASP A 33 -15.43 6.52 -14.16
C ASP A 33 -14.75 7.74 -14.79
N TYR A 34 -14.29 7.55 -16.04
CA TYR A 34 -13.54 8.56 -16.78
C TYR A 34 -14.45 9.60 -17.45
N ALA A 35 -15.63 9.18 -17.92
CA ALA A 35 -16.51 10.03 -18.73
C ALA A 35 -17.08 11.21 -17.93
N GLN A 36 -17.32 11.02 -16.63
CA GLN A 36 -17.89 12.05 -15.75
C GLN A 36 -16.83 12.99 -15.11
N GLN A 37 -15.53 12.66 -15.23
CA GLN A 37 -14.45 13.31 -14.46
C GLN A 37 -13.53 14.24 -15.28
N LYS A 38 -13.93 14.65 -16.50
CA LYS A 38 -13.13 15.58 -17.33
C LYS A 38 -12.71 16.87 -16.60
N MET A 39 -13.41 17.26 -15.52
CA MET A 39 -13.16 18.47 -14.74
C MET A 39 -11.87 18.44 -13.90
N ILE A 40 -11.34 17.26 -13.54
CA ILE A 40 -10.20 17.13 -12.61
C ILE A 40 -8.83 17.35 -13.31
N PHE A 41 -8.76 17.19 -14.64
CA PHE A 41 -7.48 17.11 -15.37
C PHE A 41 -6.81 18.45 -15.67
N GLY A 42 -7.48 19.59 -15.44
CA GLY A 42 -6.94 20.91 -15.76
C GLY A 42 -5.83 21.44 -14.82
N LYS A 43 -5.44 20.70 -13.77
CA LYS A 43 -4.67 21.27 -12.65
C LYS A 43 -3.41 20.48 -12.24
N GLY A 44 -2.87 19.60 -13.07
CA GLY A 44 -1.65 18.82 -12.74
C GLY A 44 -1.94 17.54 -11.96
N VAL A 45 -3.16 17.02 -12.11
CA VAL A 45 -3.62 15.73 -11.59
C VAL A 45 -3.64 14.73 -12.74
N TYR A 46 -3.04 13.57 -12.53
CA TYR A 46 -2.93 12.52 -13.53
C TYR A 46 -3.97 11.44 -13.27
N ARG A 47 -4.73 11.06 -14.31
CA ARG A 47 -5.57 9.87 -14.22
C ARG A 47 -4.70 8.62 -14.29
N LYS A 48 -5.06 7.60 -13.52
CA LYS A 48 -4.58 6.25 -13.70
C LYS A 48 -5.76 5.26 -13.81
N PRO A 49 -5.81 4.42 -14.84
CA PRO A 49 -6.79 3.34 -14.89
C PRO A 49 -6.60 2.35 -13.72
N PRO A 50 -7.69 1.82 -13.14
CA PRO A 50 -7.59 0.81 -12.07
C PRO A 50 -6.79 -0.42 -12.49
N GLN A 51 -6.92 -0.84 -13.76
CA GLN A 51 -6.18 -1.98 -14.29
C GLN A 51 -4.66 -1.75 -14.28
N GLU A 52 -4.19 -0.55 -14.61
CA GLU A 52 -2.76 -0.21 -14.54
C GLU A 52 -2.27 -0.22 -13.09
N MET A 53 -3.04 0.36 -12.16
CA MET A 53 -2.70 0.33 -10.73
C MET A 53 -2.60 -1.11 -10.21
N ILE A 54 -3.54 -1.98 -10.58
CA ILE A 54 -3.53 -3.40 -10.20
C ILE A 54 -2.29 -4.09 -10.76
N GLN A 55 -1.95 -3.83 -12.04
CA GLN A 55 -0.78 -4.44 -12.66
C GLN A 55 0.51 -3.99 -11.97
N GLU A 56 0.65 -2.70 -11.66
CA GLU A 56 1.80 -2.19 -10.92
C GLU A 56 1.90 -2.77 -9.52
N MET A 57 0.78 -2.89 -8.80
CA MET A 57 0.77 -3.53 -7.48
C MET A 57 1.28 -4.98 -7.57
N ARG A 58 0.80 -5.75 -8.55
CA ARG A 58 1.25 -7.14 -8.77
C ARG A 58 2.73 -7.23 -9.10
N THR A 59 3.22 -6.38 -10.01
CA THR A 59 4.64 -6.33 -10.37
C THR A 59 5.49 -5.93 -9.16
N THR A 60 5.03 -4.96 -8.37
CA THR A 60 5.72 -4.51 -7.16
C THR A 60 5.76 -5.60 -6.11
N GLU A 61 4.65 -6.30 -5.87
CA GLU A 61 4.58 -7.42 -4.92
C GLU A 61 5.53 -8.56 -5.34
N LYS A 62 5.53 -8.92 -6.63
CA LYS A 62 6.46 -9.92 -7.18
C LYS A 62 7.92 -9.50 -6.96
N GLY A 63 8.27 -8.26 -7.31
CA GLY A 63 9.62 -7.74 -7.13
C GLY A 63 10.04 -7.64 -5.66
N MET A 64 9.12 -7.31 -4.75
CA MET A 64 9.37 -7.36 -3.31
C MET A 64 9.65 -8.78 -2.84
N ARG A 65 8.87 -9.76 -3.32
CA ARG A 65 9.05 -11.17 -2.96
C ARG A 65 10.36 -11.73 -3.47
N GLU A 66 10.72 -11.45 -4.72
CA GLU A 66 12.02 -11.83 -5.29
C GLU A 66 13.18 -11.21 -4.51
N LYS A 67 13.07 -9.93 -4.10
CA LYS A 67 14.10 -9.29 -3.26
C LYS A 67 14.25 -9.95 -1.89
N ILE A 68 13.15 -10.42 -1.30
CA ILE A 68 13.17 -11.12 -0.01
C ILE A 68 13.74 -12.53 -0.18
N ASP A 69 13.34 -13.25 -1.22
CA ASP A 69 13.79 -14.62 -1.49
C ASP A 69 15.29 -14.67 -1.85
N HIS A 70 15.80 -13.65 -2.54
CA HIS A 70 17.22 -13.51 -2.87
C HIS A 70 18.01 -12.69 -1.84
N TYR A 71 17.40 -12.33 -0.71
CA TYR A 71 18.10 -11.61 0.35
C TYR A 71 19.18 -12.50 0.97
N GLN A 72 20.44 -12.15 0.74
CA GLN A 72 21.57 -12.79 1.39
C GLN A 72 21.89 -12.05 2.70
N PRO A 73 21.80 -12.71 3.86
CA PRO A 73 22.19 -12.09 5.11
C PRO A 73 23.67 -11.75 5.10
N GLY A 74 24.05 -10.63 5.73
CA GLY A 74 25.45 -10.31 5.96
C GLY A 74 26.15 -11.34 6.86
N PRO A 75 27.48 -11.21 7.07
CA PRO A 75 28.32 -12.22 7.76
C PRO A 75 27.84 -12.63 9.16
N PHE A 76 27.07 -11.76 9.83
CA PHE A 76 26.57 -12.00 11.18
C PHE A 76 25.05 -11.76 11.27
N PRO A 77 24.23 -12.69 10.78
CA PRO A 77 22.79 -12.51 10.79
C PRO A 77 22.23 -12.66 12.20
N LEU A 78 21.27 -11.80 12.54
CA LEU A 78 20.47 -11.89 13.78
C LEU A 78 19.84 -13.29 13.92
N SER A 79 19.43 -13.90 12.80
CA SER A 79 18.82 -15.23 12.77
C SER A 79 19.71 -16.36 13.31
N GLY A 80 21.04 -16.19 13.32
CA GLY A 80 22.01 -17.12 13.92
C GLY A 80 22.29 -16.85 15.40
N ARG A 81 21.84 -15.71 15.94
CA ARG A 81 22.03 -15.32 17.36
C ARG A 81 20.75 -15.49 18.19
N VAL A 82 19.63 -15.79 17.55
CA VAL A 82 18.33 -15.96 18.19
C VAL A 82 18.09 -17.45 18.46
N ASN A 83 17.68 -17.79 19.68
CA ASN A 83 17.32 -19.15 20.05
C ASN A 83 16.13 -19.67 19.19
N ASN A 84 16.13 -20.97 18.86
CA ASN A 84 15.08 -21.62 18.07
C ASN A 84 13.65 -21.37 18.59
N GLY A 85 13.45 -21.29 19.91
CA GLY A 85 12.13 -20.99 20.49
C GLY A 85 11.65 -19.58 20.18
N VAL A 86 12.54 -18.58 20.28
CA VAL A 86 12.23 -17.20 19.91
C VAL A 86 12.01 -17.08 18.41
N ARG A 87 12.80 -17.79 17.60
CA ARG A 87 12.66 -17.83 16.14
C ARG A 87 11.30 -18.39 15.71
N ALA A 88 10.85 -19.48 16.32
CA ALA A 88 9.52 -20.04 16.08
C ALA A 88 8.42 -19.03 16.44
N ARG A 89 8.54 -18.38 17.59
CA ARG A 89 7.61 -17.35 18.05
C ARG A 89 7.52 -16.16 17.09
N LEU A 90 8.65 -15.70 16.55
CA LEU A 90 8.71 -14.64 15.54
C LEU A 90 8.09 -15.06 14.21
N GLU A 91 8.26 -16.33 13.79
CA GLU A 91 7.59 -16.86 12.59
C GLU A 91 6.08 -16.96 12.76
N ASP A 92 5.59 -17.36 13.94
CA ASP A 92 4.16 -17.39 14.25
C ASP A 92 3.55 -15.98 14.23
N MET A 93 4.26 -14.98 14.78
CA MET A 93 3.89 -13.56 14.67
C MET A 93 3.85 -13.10 13.22
N ARG A 94 4.87 -13.44 12.42
CA ARG A 94 4.94 -13.08 11.00
C ARG A 94 3.77 -13.66 10.19
N ARG A 95 3.31 -14.87 10.53
CA ARG A 95 2.18 -15.55 9.88
C ARG A 95 0.82 -15.20 10.49
N ALA A 96 0.79 -14.30 11.48
CA ALA A 96 -0.41 -13.89 12.19
C ALA A 96 -1.25 -15.08 12.75
N LYS A 97 -0.59 -16.16 13.21
CA LYS A 97 -1.29 -17.20 13.96
C LYS A 97 -1.77 -16.61 15.29
N LYS A 98 -3.03 -16.85 15.66
CA LYS A 98 -3.53 -16.49 17.00
C LYS A 98 -2.67 -17.19 18.04
N PHE A 99 -1.98 -16.42 18.88
CA PHE A 99 -1.37 -16.94 20.09
C PHE A 99 -2.51 -17.32 21.04
N ASN A 100 -2.73 -18.62 21.23
CA ASN A 100 -3.40 -19.07 22.45
C ASN A 100 -2.38 -18.86 23.57
N CYS A 101 -2.52 -17.75 24.29
CA CYS A 101 -1.83 -17.57 25.56
C CYS A 101 -2.46 -18.59 26.50
N GLY A 102 -1.74 -19.66 26.81
CA GLY A 102 -2.14 -20.59 27.87
C GLY A 102 -2.18 -19.81 29.17
N GLU A 103 -3.33 -19.85 29.83
CA GLU A 103 -3.45 -19.53 31.25
C GLU A 103 -2.73 -20.65 32.01
N GLU A 104 -1.67 -20.29 32.72
CA GLU A 104 -1.18 -20.98 33.92
C GLU A 104 -0.96 -19.91 35.01
#